data_AF-A0A2I0T7H9-F1
#
_entry.id   AF-A0A2I0T7H9-F1
#
_cell.length_a   1.000
_cell.length_b   1.000
_cell.length_c   1.000
_cell.angle_alpha   90.00
_cell.angle_beta   90.00
_cell.angle_gamma   90.00
#
_symmetry.space_group_name_H-M   'P 1'
#
loop_
_entity.id
_entity.type
_entity.pdbx_description
1 polymer ?
#
loop_
_entity_poly.entity_id
_entity_poly.type
_entity_poly.pdbx_seq_one_letter_code
_entity_poly.pdbx_strand_id
1 'polypeptide(L)'
;MYWGQVELHHCEPKEVERFLTQLSDFATMNKISLGPLKNIVKSILLVPNGALKRNLSSEQVRADFIALGLSEEKASYFAEQWKVNSPTLTRLAVGQTLMINQLIDMEWKFGGN
;
A
#
# COMPACT_ATOMS: atom_id res chain seq x y z
N MET A 1 10.74 -4.90 19.17
CA MET A 1 9.49 -5.38 18.54
C MET A 1 8.91 -4.24 17.68
N TYR A 2 9.59 -3.91 16.58
CA TYR A 2 9.22 -2.80 15.67
C TYR A 2 9.25 -3.32 14.23
N TRP A 3 8.28 -4.16 13.85
CA TRP A 3 8.19 -4.70 12.48
C TRP A 3 6.75 -4.78 11.97
N GLY A 4 5.95 -3.76 12.30
CA GLY A 4 4.63 -3.52 11.73
C GLY A 4 4.51 -2.25 10.88
N GLN A 5 5.49 -1.33 10.97
CA GLN A 5 5.34 0.00 10.38
C GLN A 5 5.70 0.10 8.90
N VAL A 6 6.56 -0.76 8.35
CA VAL A 6 7.17 -0.46 7.04
C VAL A 6 6.31 -0.86 5.83
N GLU A 7 5.28 -1.70 5.98
CA GLU A 7 4.56 -2.27 4.81
C GLU A 7 3.14 -1.77 4.56
N LEU A 8 2.52 -1.00 5.46
CA LEU A 8 1.13 -0.53 5.30
C LEU A 8 0.95 0.95 5.63
N HIS A 9 1.91 1.80 5.26
CA HIS A 9 1.79 3.23 5.49
C HIS A 9 0.52 3.82 4.82
N HIS A 10 0.05 3.29 3.69
CA HIS A 10 -1.04 3.89 2.90
C HIS A 10 -2.49 3.65 3.39
N CYS A 11 -2.70 3.10 4.60
CA CYS A 11 -4.03 2.76 5.11
C CYS A 11 -4.19 3.20 6.58
N GLU A 12 -5.38 3.64 6.98
CA GLU A 12 -5.62 4.03 8.38
C GLU A 12 -5.39 2.83 9.32
N PRO A 13 -4.82 3.02 10.53
CA PRO A 13 -4.50 1.93 11.44
C PRO A 13 -5.68 0.97 11.73
N LYS A 14 -6.90 1.52 11.84
CA LYS A 14 -8.13 0.74 12.06
C LYS A 14 -8.48 -0.15 10.87
N GLU A 15 -8.23 0.30 9.65
CA GLU A 15 -8.49 -0.46 8.43
C GLU A 15 -7.49 -1.61 8.28
N VAL A 16 -6.24 -1.38 8.67
CA VAL A 16 -5.20 -2.41 8.74
C VAL A 16 -5.58 -3.49 9.75
N GLU A 17 -5.99 -3.11 10.96
CA GLU A 17 -6.44 -4.05 11.99
C GLU A 17 -7.63 -4.87 11.51
N ARG A 18 -8.65 -4.22 10.91
CA ARG A 18 -9.83 -4.91 10.37
C ARG A 18 -9.44 -5.92 9.28
N PHE A 19 -8.57 -5.52 8.35
CA PHE A 19 -8.07 -6.41 7.30
C PHE A 19 -7.32 -7.62 7.89
N LEU A 20 -6.46 -7.41 8.88
CA LEU A 20 -5.71 -8.49 9.54
C LEU A 20 -6.63 -9.46 10.28
N THR A 21 -7.71 -8.97 10.89
CA THR A 21 -8.76 -9.80 11.50
C THR A 21 -9.45 -10.66 10.44
N GLN A 22 -9.91 -10.06 9.34
CA GLN A 22 -10.54 -10.81 8.23
C GLN A 22 -9.59 -11.85 7.61
N LEU A 23 -8.30 -11.53 7.52
CA LEU A 23 -7.29 -12.46 7.03
C LEU A 23 -7.08 -13.64 7.98
N SER A 24 -7.16 -13.40 9.30
CA SER A 24 -7.12 -14.45 10.33
C SER A 24 -8.34 -15.37 10.26
N ASP A 25 -9.52 -14.79 10.07
CA ASP A 25 -10.76 -15.55 9.90
C ASP A 25 -10.68 -16.42 8.64
N PHE A 26 -10.23 -15.85 7.52
CA PHE A 26 -10.02 -16.58 6.27
C PHE A 26 -9.02 -17.74 6.44
N ALA A 27 -7.90 -17.51 7.14
CA ALA A 27 -6.92 -18.55 7.43
C ALA A 27 -7.56 -19.72 8.20
N THR A 28 -8.38 -19.39 9.21
CA THR A 28 -9.07 -20.37 10.05
C THR A 28 -10.10 -21.17 9.26
N MET A 29 -10.96 -20.49 8.49
CA MET A 29 -11.99 -21.12 7.66
C MET A 29 -11.40 -22.09 6.62
N ASN A 30 -10.27 -21.71 6.03
CA ASN A 30 -9.62 -22.51 4.98
C ASN A 30 -8.55 -23.47 5.53
N LYS A 31 -8.35 -23.54 6.85
CA LYS A 31 -7.32 -24.37 7.51
C LYS A 31 -5.90 -24.09 6.99
N ILE A 32 -5.61 -22.83 6.68
CA ILE A 32 -4.30 -22.36 6.22
C ILE A 32 -3.59 -21.69 7.40
N SER A 33 -2.27 -21.88 7.51
CA SER A 33 -1.49 -21.14 8.51
C SER A 33 -1.47 -19.65 8.18
N LEU A 34 -1.78 -18.81 9.18
CA LEU A 34 -1.83 -17.36 9.04
C LEU A 34 -0.46 -16.76 8.64
N GLY A 35 0.65 -17.37 9.08
CA GLY A 35 2.00 -16.89 8.77
C GLY A 35 2.31 -16.89 7.27
N PRO A 36 2.30 -18.06 6.60
CA PRO A 36 2.44 -18.14 5.14
C PRO A 36 1.41 -17.30 4.37
N LEU A 37 0.16 -17.26 4.83
CA LEU A 37 -0.87 -16.46 4.18
C LEU A 37 -0.55 -14.96 4.21
N LYS A 38 -0.07 -14.44 5.34
CA LYS A 38 0.41 -13.04 5.44
C LYS A 38 1.54 -12.77 4.46
N ASN A 39 2.48 -13.70 4.29
CA ASN A 39 3.58 -13.53 3.33
C ASN A 39 3.09 -13.51 1.87
N ILE A 40 2.10 -14.32 1.53
CA ILE A 40 1.46 -14.30 0.21
C ILE A 40 0.79 -12.95 -0.04
N VAL A 41 -0.02 -12.47 0.92
CA VAL A 41 -0.68 -11.16 0.82
C VAL A 41 0.32 -10.03 0.64
N LYS A 42 1.40 -10.01 1.43
CA LYS A 42 2.48 -9.03 1.29
C LYS A 42 3.11 -9.06 -0.11
N SER A 43 3.37 -10.26 -0.63
CA SER A 43 3.94 -10.45 -1.97
C SER A 43 3.01 -9.92 -3.06
N ILE A 44 1.68 -10.13 -2.92
CA ILE A 44 0.68 -9.58 -3.84
C ILE A 44 0.68 -8.04 -3.79
N LEU A 45 0.79 -7.44 -2.59
CA LEU A 45 0.81 -5.98 -2.41
C LEU A 45 2.04 -5.30 -3.02
N LEU A 46 3.12 -6.04 -3.32
CA LEU A 46 4.29 -5.48 -3.99
C LEU A 46 3.97 -4.97 -5.40
N VAL A 47 3.04 -5.62 -6.11
CA VAL A 47 2.66 -5.24 -7.48
C VAL A 47 2.01 -3.85 -7.53
N PRO A 48 0.88 -3.58 -6.82
CA PRO A 48 0.28 -2.25 -6.81
C PRO A 48 1.19 -1.19 -6.17
N ASN A 49 2.04 -1.55 -5.19
CA ASN A 49 3.03 -0.62 -4.63
C ASN A 49 4.09 -0.21 -5.67
N GLY A 50 4.59 -1.17 -6.45
CA GLY A 50 5.50 -0.90 -7.57
C GLY A 50 4.84 -0.06 -8.66
N ALA A 51 3.57 -0.37 -8.98
CA ALA A 51 2.78 0.39 -9.94
C ALA A 51 2.57 1.84 -9.50
N LEU A 52 2.32 2.06 -8.21
CA LEU A 52 2.13 3.39 -7.63
C LEU A 52 3.42 4.21 -7.74
N LYS A 53 4.55 3.64 -7.30
CA LYS A 53 5.86 4.31 -7.31
C LYS A 53 6.33 4.68 -8.71
N ARG A 54 5.94 3.91 -9.72
CA ARG A 54 6.30 4.13 -11.14
C ARG A 54 5.22 4.91 -11.90
N ASN A 55 4.13 5.30 -11.23
CA ASN A 55 2.98 5.97 -11.82
C ASN A 55 2.45 5.24 -13.08
N LEU A 56 2.26 3.93 -12.97
CA LEU A 56 1.81 3.11 -14.10
C LEU A 56 0.34 3.42 -14.46
N SER A 57 0.05 3.39 -15.75
CA SER A 57 -1.32 3.42 -16.30
C SER A 57 -2.06 2.09 -16.06
N SER A 58 -3.40 2.11 -16.16
CA SER A 58 -4.23 0.89 -16.11
C SER A 58 -3.82 -0.16 -17.13
N GLU A 59 -3.43 0.27 -18.33
CA GLU A 59 -3.01 -0.60 -19.43
C GLU A 59 -1.68 -1.28 -19.11
N GLN A 60 -0.74 -0.55 -18.50
CA GLN A 60 0.54 -1.12 -18.04
C GLN A 60 0.33 -2.10 -16.89
N VAL A 61 -0.56 -1.79 -15.94
CA VAL A 61 -0.91 -2.71 -14.85
C VAL A 61 -1.53 -3.99 -15.39
N ARG A 62 -2.43 -3.89 -16.38
CA ARG A 62 -3.01 -5.05 -17.07
C ARG A 62 -1.91 -5.92 -17.69
N ALA A 63 -1.01 -5.30 -18.46
CA ALA A 63 0.08 -6.00 -19.14
C ALA A 63 1.00 -6.73 -18.15
N ASP A 64 1.37 -6.09 -17.04
CA ASP A 64 2.19 -6.68 -15.99
C ASP A 64 1.50 -7.89 -15.35
N PHE A 65 0.20 -7.82 -15.07
CA PHE A 65 -0.53 -8.95 -14.49
C PHE A 65 -0.68 -10.13 -15.48
N ILE A 66 -0.84 -9.87 -16.78
CA ILE A 66 -0.80 -10.93 -17.81
C ILE A 66 0.58 -11.58 -17.85
N ALA A 67 1.65 -10.77 -17.81
CA ALA A 67 3.02 -11.29 -17.79
C ALA A 67 3.33 -12.12 -16.53
N LEU A 68 2.67 -11.82 -15.41
CA LEU A 68 2.71 -12.62 -14.18
C LEU A 68 1.83 -13.89 -14.23
N GLY A 69 1.17 -14.17 -15.35
CA GLY A 69 0.41 -15.39 -15.59
C GLY A 69 -1.07 -15.33 -15.19
N LEU A 70 -1.63 -14.15 -14.94
CA LEU A 70 -3.07 -14.02 -14.74
C LEU A 70 -3.80 -14.12 -16.09
N SER A 71 -5.00 -14.71 -16.04
CA SER A 71 -5.95 -14.67 -17.15
C SER A 71 -6.32 -13.24 -17.49
N GLU A 72 -6.63 -12.99 -18.76
CA GLU A 72 -7.09 -11.69 -19.28
C GLU A 72 -8.24 -11.08 -18.47
N GLU A 73 -9.24 -11.89 -18.09
CA GLU A 73 -10.37 -11.45 -17.26
C GLU A 73 -9.91 -10.84 -15.93
N LYS A 74 -9.05 -11.56 -15.19
CA LYS A 74 -8.50 -11.11 -13.91
C LYS A 74 -7.59 -9.89 -14.07
N ALA A 75 -6.74 -9.88 -15.10
CA ALA A 75 -5.85 -8.75 -15.36
C ALA A 75 -6.63 -7.48 -15.70
N SER A 76 -7.69 -7.60 -16.51
CA SER A 76 -8.61 -6.51 -16.82
C SER A 76 -9.35 -6.02 -15.57
N TYR A 77 -9.79 -6.93 -14.69
CA TYR A 77 -10.38 -6.53 -13.41
C TYR A 77 -9.41 -5.69 -12.56
N PHE A 78 -8.16 -6.12 -12.41
CA PHE A 78 -7.15 -5.33 -11.69
C PHE A 78 -6.89 -3.96 -12.33
N ALA A 79 -6.89 -3.87 -13.66
CA ALA A 79 -6.71 -2.61 -14.38
C ALA A 79 -7.85 -1.61 -14.11
N GLU A 80 -9.10 -2.09 -14.10
CA GLU A 80 -10.25 -1.25 -13.75
C GLU A 80 -10.20 -0.80 -12.28
N GLN A 81 -9.82 -1.70 -11.37
CA GLN A 81 -9.61 -1.31 -9.97
C GLN A 81 -8.47 -0.30 -9.83
N TRP A 82 -7.39 -0.43 -10.60
CA TRP A 82 -6.28 0.51 -10.59
C TRP A 82 -6.70 1.90 -11.08
N LYS A 83 -7.48 1.97 -12.15
CA LYS A 83 -8.01 3.22 -12.72
C LYS A 83 -8.83 4.01 -11.71
N VAL A 84 -9.65 3.31 -10.92
CA VAL A 84 -10.50 3.94 -9.89
C VAL A 84 -9.68 4.38 -8.67
N ASN A 85 -8.72 3.56 -8.21
CA ASN A 85 -8.09 3.74 -6.90
C ASN A 85 -6.74 4.49 -6.95
N SER A 86 -6.02 4.46 -8.07
CA SER A 86 -4.68 5.06 -8.18
C SER A 86 -4.63 6.56 -7.84
N PRO A 87 -5.62 7.42 -8.18
CA PRO A 87 -5.55 8.83 -7.79
C PRO A 87 -5.60 9.02 -6.27
N THR A 88 -6.43 8.22 -5.58
CA THR A 88 -6.54 8.24 -4.13
C THR A 88 -5.26 7.71 -3.48
N LEU A 89 -4.71 6.61 -3.99
CA LEU A 89 -3.44 6.05 -3.51
C LEU A 89 -2.27 7.03 -3.68
N THR A 90 -2.19 7.71 -4.82
CA THR A 90 -1.17 8.75 -5.08
C THR A 90 -1.31 9.92 -4.10
N ARG A 91 -2.54 10.41 -3.87
CA ARG A 91 -2.78 11.47 -2.88
C ARG A 91 -2.36 11.06 -1.47
N LEU A 92 -2.65 9.83 -1.07
CA LEU A 92 -2.25 9.30 0.24
C LEU A 92 -0.72 9.17 0.36
N ALA A 93 -0.05 8.64 -0.67
CA ALA A 93 1.40 8.54 -0.69
C ALA A 93 2.09 9.91 -0.64
N VAL A 94 1.55 10.91 -1.36
CA VAL A 94 2.05 12.29 -1.33
C VAL A 94 1.80 12.95 0.03
N GLY A 95 0.59 12.83 0.59
CA GLY A 95 0.24 13.42 1.88
C GLY A 95 1.10 12.89 3.04
N GLN A 96 1.55 11.63 2.95
CA GLN A 96 2.47 11.05 3.93
C GLN A 96 3.92 11.47 3.73
N THR A 97 4.34 11.70 2.49
CA THR A 97 5.70 12.21 2.18
C THR A 97 5.82 13.70 2.53
N LEU A 98 4.75 14.47 2.33
CA LEU A 98 4.65 15.89 2.61
C LEU A 98 4.05 16.19 3.98
N MET A 99 4.15 15.27 4.96
CA MET A 99 4.08 15.68 6.37
C MET A 99 5.33 16.52 6.68
N ILE A 100 5.30 17.74 6.15
CA ILE A 100 6.25 18.80 6.36
C ILE A 100 6.24 19.02 7.87
N ASN A 101 7.34 18.68 8.54
CA ASN A 101 7.65 19.26 9.82
C ASN A 101 7.38 20.75 9.65
N GLN A 102 6.36 21.30 10.33
CA GLN A 102 6.15 22.73 10.29
C GLN A 102 7.50 23.34 10.65
N LEU A 103 8.05 24.16 9.75
CA LEU A 103 9.23 24.94 10.04
C LEU A 103 8.82 25.82 11.22
N ILE A 104 9.11 25.34 12.43
CA ILE A 104 9.09 26.18 13.61
C ILE A 104 10.08 27.26 13.24
N ASP A 105 9.58 28.50 13.15
CA ASP A 105 10.44 29.65 12.94
C ASP A 105 11.48 29.59 14.06
N MET A 106 12.70 29.15 13.72
CA MET A 106 13.78 29.11 14.68
C MET A 106 14.07 30.57 14.97
N GLU A 107 13.47 31.10 16.03
CA GLU A 107 13.89 32.38 16.59
C GLU A 107 15.36 32.22 16.98
N TRP A 108 16.24 32.59 16.06
CA TRP A 108 17.67 32.72 16.31
C TRP A 108 17.83 33.81 17.36
N LYS A 109 17.91 33.42 18.63
CA LYS A 109 18.36 34.30 19.69
C LYS A 109 19.88 34.38 19.57
N PHE A 110 20.37 35.27 18.70
CA PHE A 110 21.76 35.70 18.80
C PHE A 110 21.90 36.34 20.19
N GLY A 111 22.69 35.70 21.06
CA GLY A 111 23.03 36.24 22.37
C GLY A 111 23.63 37.63 22.19
N GLY A 112 22.86 38.65 22.54
CA GLY A 112 23.32 40.02 22.68
C GLY A 112 23.42 40.34 24.17
N ASN A 113 24.66 40.49 24.62
CA ASN A 113 25.20 41.09 25.86
C ASN A 113 24.32 41.13 27.12
#